data_AF-A0A538T1P8-F1
#
_entry.id   AF-A0A538T1P8-F1
#
_cell.length_a   1.000
_cell.length_b   1.000
_cell.length_c   1.000
_cell.angle_alpha   90.00
_cell.angle_beta   90.00
_cell.angle_gamma   90.00
#
_symmetry.space_group_name_H-M   'P 1'
#
loop_
_entity.id
_entity.type
_entity.pdbx_description
1 polymer ?
#
loop_
_entity_poly.entity_id
_entity_poly.type
_entity_poly.pdbx_seq_one_letter_code
_entity_poly.pdbx_strand_id
1 'polypeptide(L)'
;MPHRSIRMRFWPCAAALLAAAITASTVSATPEEDRTYLRNKISFRYLAQPNQTASVPVVLDNIGIWRGTETGAFWSNANIPGLKSVVRALLQEPGRGGDASLQYVASQIIKVLNKPVIIMLLDDTGPPMTGAAYGQWDACTDHHGHAWPCAFNFATHDDQLANCARELHQAVPARHDAWAGQMALGQAVFNGDTDWATSTFIHELVHTQDRSDGRAHMFWMSSRPYHYGADGTHYGVEAVPNLAATYQEGIANTLRLVVHGPRRQRMFDWFANNDIVYVEKALHPEGTGVGDTIPCDTPVIPPSDDVWLYNQLQRAGVHEIAPSGDPPAGPDYAYYRIRDLPPRFIVHNEYILALTFSEYARHMGLPRFMAALQANDATLFRVSTSPIAQLYNSLCLAGLNGRPLSSVTGVNEAGPKPYLIPLAYADYFTGYTSRSKTDYASIFENMLRPEWVDLYWDGYKDEVRAAAPIDRTHRPNFGDLTTIAITLGVNQSEPDAP
;
A
#
# COMPACT_ATOMS: atom_id res chain seq x y z
N MET A 1 66.21 -25.58 42.68
CA MET A 1 66.77 -26.55 41.71
C MET A 1 66.25 -26.22 40.32
N PRO A 2 67.05 -26.44 39.27
CA PRO A 2 66.82 -25.95 37.91
C PRO A 2 66.13 -27.00 37.01
N HIS A 3 65.89 -26.58 35.76
CA HIS A 3 65.66 -27.37 34.53
C HIS A 3 64.23 -27.67 34.03
N ARG A 4 63.93 -26.92 32.96
CA ARG A 4 63.05 -27.15 31.80
C ARG A 4 63.06 -28.60 31.25
N SER A 5 61.92 -29.03 30.69
CA SER A 5 61.80 -29.65 29.35
C SER A 5 60.35 -29.45 28.85
N ILE A 6 60.03 -28.64 27.83
CA ILE A 6 60.18 -28.78 26.37
C ILE A 6 59.45 -30.02 25.80
N ARG A 7 58.35 -29.78 25.06
CA ARG A 7 58.23 -30.21 23.64
C ARG A 7 57.40 -29.21 22.82
N MET A 8 58.09 -28.56 21.89
CA MET A 8 57.55 -27.95 20.67
C MET A 8 57.33 -29.02 19.58
N ARG A 9 56.38 -28.74 18.67
CA ARG A 9 56.43 -28.90 17.19
C ARG A 9 55.08 -28.39 16.65
N PHE A 10 54.96 -27.13 16.19
CA PHE A 10 55.18 -26.60 14.82
C PHE A 10 54.47 -27.35 13.67
N TRP A 11 53.30 -26.82 13.27
CA TRP A 11 52.80 -26.36 11.93
C TRP A 11 53.07 -27.17 10.64
N PRO A 12 52.22 -27.09 9.57
CA PRO A 12 51.58 -25.85 9.07
C PRO A 12 50.16 -25.91 8.42
N CYS A 13 49.61 -24.71 8.18
CA CYS A 13 48.74 -24.23 7.09
C CYS A 13 47.77 -25.18 6.37
N ALA A 14 46.47 -24.85 6.43
CA ALA A 14 45.63 -24.68 5.24
C ALA A 14 44.40 -23.82 5.60
N ALA A 15 44.46 -22.53 5.24
CA ALA A 15 43.28 -21.70 5.11
C ALA A 15 42.47 -22.22 3.90
N ALA A 16 41.23 -22.62 4.11
CA ALA A 16 40.28 -22.84 3.03
C ALA A 16 39.09 -21.89 3.25
N LEU A 17 39.28 -20.67 2.74
CA LEU A 17 38.20 -19.79 2.33
C LEU A 17 37.39 -20.52 1.24
N LEU A 18 36.26 -21.12 1.63
CA LEU A 18 35.17 -21.37 0.70
C LEU A 18 34.19 -20.20 0.82
N ALA A 19 34.58 -19.09 0.19
CA ALA A 19 33.62 -18.13 -0.31
C ALA A 19 32.86 -18.83 -1.45
N ALA A 20 31.81 -19.57 -1.10
CA ALA A 20 30.77 -19.86 -2.07
C ALA A 20 30.06 -18.53 -2.35
N ALA A 21 30.56 -17.83 -3.36
CA ALA A 21 29.85 -16.77 -4.03
C ALA A 21 28.58 -17.39 -4.63
N ILE A 22 27.53 -17.48 -3.81
CA ILE A 22 26.19 -17.39 -4.34
C ILE A 22 26.11 -15.95 -4.82
N THR A 23 26.39 -15.76 -6.11
CA THR A 23 25.90 -14.59 -6.83
C THR A 23 24.39 -14.68 -6.73
N ALA A 24 23.83 -14.13 -5.65
CA ALA A 24 22.50 -13.59 -5.71
C ALA A 24 22.55 -12.65 -6.91
N SER A 25 21.84 -13.00 -7.97
CA SER A 25 21.60 -12.11 -9.08
C SER A 25 20.85 -10.92 -8.49
N THR A 26 21.58 -9.95 -7.96
CA THR A 26 21.05 -8.64 -7.68
C THR A 26 20.61 -8.15 -9.05
N VAL A 27 19.30 -8.15 -9.29
CA VAL A 27 18.73 -7.38 -10.39
C VAL A 27 19.01 -5.94 -10.00
N SER A 28 20.20 -5.45 -10.37
CA SER A 28 20.52 -4.04 -10.28
C SER A 28 19.52 -3.36 -11.21
N ALA A 29 18.59 -2.59 -10.64
CA ALA A 29 17.80 -1.66 -11.40
C ALA A 29 18.75 -0.89 -12.32
N THR A 30 18.54 -0.96 -13.62
CA THR A 30 19.25 -0.06 -14.53
C THR A 30 18.32 1.15 -14.70
N PRO A 31 18.70 2.34 -14.20
CA PRO A 31 17.84 3.53 -14.31
C PRO A 31 17.40 3.82 -15.75
N GLU A 32 18.17 3.35 -16.73
CA GLU A 32 17.82 3.45 -18.15
C GLU A 32 16.66 2.56 -18.58
N GLU A 33 16.55 1.31 -18.13
CA GLU A 33 15.45 0.40 -18.48
C GLU A 33 14.13 0.87 -17.87
N ASP A 34 14.13 1.22 -16.59
CA ASP A 34 12.91 1.67 -15.90
C ASP A 34 12.41 2.99 -16.49
N ARG A 35 13.31 3.96 -16.72
CA ARG A 35 12.97 5.22 -17.39
C ARG A 35 12.46 5.00 -18.82
N THR A 36 13.05 4.07 -19.57
CA THR A 36 12.59 3.70 -20.91
C THR A 36 11.20 3.07 -20.87
N TYR A 37 10.95 2.22 -19.88
CA TYR A 37 9.65 1.62 -19.65
C TYR A 37 8.59 2.67 -19.33
N LEU A 38 8.88 3.59 -18.40
CA LEU A 38 7.99 4.70 -18.04
C LEU A 38 7.68 5.61 -19.24
N ARG A 39 8.69 5.99 -20.02
CA ARG A 39 8.53 6.80 -21.25
C ARG A 39 7.48 6.21 -22.18
N ASN A 40 7.42 4.88 -22.29
CA ASN A 40 6.50 4.18 -23.18
C ASN A 40 5.12 3.91 -22.56
N LYS A 41 4.98 3.99 -21.24
CA LYS A 41 3.75 3.62 -20.52
C LYS A 41 2.99 4.80 -19.92
N ILE A 42 3.65 5.92 -19.65
CA ILE A 42 2.99 7.11 -19.11
C ILE A 42 2.59 8.03 -20.26
N SER A 43 1.36 8.54 -20.24
CA SER A 43 0.93 9.64 -21.11
C SER A 43 0.64 10.88 -20.27
N PHE A 44 1.55 11.84 -20.29
CA PHE A 44 1.34 13.14 -19.65
C PHE A 44 0.45 14.03 -20.52
N ARG A 45 -0.57 14.64 -19.90
CA ARG A 45 -1.52 15.52 -20.55
C ARG A 45 -1.64 16.82 -19.75
N TYR A 46 -1.41 17.95 -20.38
CA TYR A 46 -1.35 19.23 -19.70
C TYR A 46 -2.53 20.15 -20.03
N LEU A 47 -3.08 20.80 -19.01
CA LEU A 47 -4.08 21.85 -19.12
C LEU A 47 -3.62 23.11 -18.39
N ALA A 48 -3.52 24.22 -19.13
CA ALA A 48 -3.17 25.52 -18.58
C ALA A 48 -4.34 26.25 -17.90
N GLN A 49 -5.58 25.88 -18.24
CA GLN A 49 -6.80 26.54 -17.75
C GLN A 49 -7.87 25.49 -17.42
N PRO A 50 -7.77 24.81 -16.26
CA PRO A 50 -8.66 23.68 -15.92
C PRO A 50 -10.14 24.08 -15.84
N ASN A 51 -10.46 25.34 -15.54
CA ASN A 51 -11.84 25.84 -15.54
C ASN A 51 -12.45 26.00 -16.95
N GLN A 52 -11.67 25.90 -18.01
CA GLN A 52 -12.18 25.84 -19.38
C GLN A 52 -12.38 24.37 -19.79
N THR A 53 -13.46 23.76 -19.32
CA THR A 53 -13.74 22.31 -19.48
C THR A 53 -13.82 21.83 -20.93
N ALA A 54 -14.06 22.71 -21.89
CA ALA A 54 -14.04 22.40 -23.32
C ALA A 54 -12.62 22.33 -23.92
N SER A 55 -11.58 22.67 -23.16
CA SER A 55 -10.19 22.67 -23.63
C SER A 55 -9.69 21.25 -23.88
N VAL A 56 -8.91 21.07 -24.94
CA VAL A 56 -8.25 19.80 -25.23
C VAL A 56 -6.89 19.78 -24.51
N PRO A 57 -6.62 18.78 -23.63
CA PRO A 57 -5.32 18.65 -22.98
C PRO A 57 -4.18 18.46 -24.00
N VAL A 58 -3.06 19.13 -23.78
CA VAL A 58 -1.86 18.97 -24.62
C VAL A 58 -1.13 17.70 -24.20
N VAL A 59 -1.02 16.74 -25.10
CA VAL A 59 -0.19 15.54 -24.87
C VAL A 59 1.28 15.92 -24.96
N LEU A 60 2.06 15.62 -23.93
CA LEU A 60 3.48 15.96 -23.90
C LEU A 60 4.32 14.95 -24.71
N ASP A 61 5.40 15.43 -25.33
CA ASP A 61 6.35 14.58 -26.05
C ASP A 61 7.35 13.93 -25.08
N ASN A 62 7.04 12.72 -24.63
CA ASN A 62 7.90 11.95 -23.75
C ASN A 62 9.30 11.68 -24.34
N ILE A 63 9.47 11.61 -25.67
CA ILE A 63 10.80 11.39 -26.27
C ILE A 63 11.64 12.65 -26.10
N GLY A 64 11.07 13.82 -26.40
CA GLY A 64 11.73 15.11 -26.18
C GLY A 64 12.12 15.30 -24.70
N ILE A 65 11.20 15.01 -23.78
CA ILE A 65 11.45 15.10 -22.33
C ILE A 65 12.59 14.17 -21.92
N TRP A 66 12.53 12.90 -22.34
CA TRP A 66 13.55 11.89 -22.03
C TRP A 66 14.95 12.29 -22.51
N ARG A 67 15.04 13.03 -23.64
CA ARG A 67 16.30 13.54 -24.20
C ARG A 67 16.78 14.86 -23.60
N GLY A 68 15.95 15.55 -22.81
CA GLY A 68 16.25 16.90 -22.33
C GLY A 68 16.06 17.98 -23.41
N THR A 69 15.23 17.73 -24.41
CA THR A 69 14.92 18.66 -25.51
C THR A 69 13.47 19.13 -25.45
N GLU A 70 12.91 19.20 -24.25
CA GLU A 70 11.54 19.62 -24.02
C GLU A 70 11.22 21.03 -24.56
N THR A 71 10.05 21.18 -25.17
CA THR A 71 9.52 22.46 -25.70
C THR A 71 8.00 22.51 -25.56
N GLY A 72 7.40 23.69 -25.71
CA GLY A 72 5.94 23.86 -25.73
C GLY A 72 5.36 24.50 -24.47
N ALA A 73 4.04 24.68 -24.47
CA ALA A 73 3.32 25.51 -23.49
C ALA A 73 3.53 25.09 -22.03
N PHE A 74 3.60 23.77 -21.76
CA PHE A 74 3.90 23.24 -20.43
C PHE A 74 5.26 23.73 -19.93
N TRP A 75 6.30 23.63 -20.77
CA TRP A 75 7.67 23.98 -20.39
C TRP A 75 7.90 25.49 -20.31
N SER A 76 7.19 26.29 -21.12
CA SER A 76 7.25 27.76 -21.04
C SER A 76 6.43 28.37 -19.89
N ASN A 77 5.50 27.63 -19.28
CA ASN A 77 4.67 28.18 -18.20
C ASN A 77 5.45 28.30 -16.88
N ALA A 78 5.76 29.51 -16.43
CA ALA A 78 6.52 29.75 -15.20
C ALA A 78 5.80 29.35 -13.91
N ASN A 79 4.46 29.21 -13.93
CA ASN A 79 3.66 28.98 -12.74
C ASN A 79 3.66 27.52 -12.25
N ILE A 80 4.16 26.59 -13.08
CA ILE A 80 4.07 25.14 -12.80
C ILE A 80 5.43 24.43 -12.55
N PRO A 81 6.33 24.97 -11.72
CA PRO A 81 7.65 24.38 -11.52
C PRO A 81 7.60 22.98 -10.90
N GLY A 82 6.62 22.72 -10.03
CA GLY A 82 6.46 21.44 -9.34
C GLY A 82 6.06 20.30 -10.29
N LEU A 83 5.03 20.51 -11.12
CA LEU A 83 4.61 19.54 -12.13
C LEU A 83 5.74 19.24 -13.13
N LYS A 84 6.50 20.27 -13.55
CA LYS A 84 7.69 20.08 -14.39
C LYS A 84 8.74 19.21 -13.72
N SER A 85 8.96 19.42 -12.41
CA SER A 85 9.92 18.63 -11.62
C SER A 85 9.54 17.15 -11.60
N VAL A 86 8.26 16.82 -11.34
CA VAL A 86 7.78 15.43 -11.32
C VAL A 86 7.92 14.77 -12.69
N VAL A 87 7.55 15.47 -13.77
CA VAL A 87 7.69 14.95 -15.14
C VAL A 87 9.16 14.65 -15.47
N ARG A 88 10.09 15.52 -15.07
CA ARG A 88 11.53 15.27 -15.22
C ARG A 88 12.01 14.12 -14.33
N ALA A 89 11.59 14.08 -13.07
CA ALA A 89 11.94 13.03 -12.12
C ALA A 89 11.62 11.64 -12.69
N LEU A 90 10.49 11.49 -13.38
CA LEU A 90 10.07 10.21 -13.98
C LEU A 90 10.74 9.88 -15.31
N LEU A 91 11.13 10.88 -16.13
CA LEU A 91 11.55 10.63 -17.52
C LEU A 91 13.00 11.02 -17.86
N GLN A 92 13.70 11.80 -17.04
CA GLN A 92 15.07 12.23 -17.29
C GLN A 92 16.10 11.43 -16.49
N GLU A 93 17.38 11.55 -16.84
CA GLU A 93 18.47 10.97 -16.03
C GLU A 93 18.70 11.79 -14.76
N PRO A 94 19.22 11.19 -13.68
CA PRO A 94 19.50 11.91 -12.43
C PRO A 94 20.30 13.21 -12.61
N GLY A 95 21.30 13.21 -13.50
CA GLY A 95 22.10 14.39 -13.82
C GLY A 95 21.35 15.55 -14.49
N ARG A 96 20.07 15.36 -14.87
CA ARG A 96 19.21 16.37 -15.51
C ARG A 96 17.92 16.64 -14.72
N GLY A 97 17.82 16.14 -13.48
CA GLY A 97 16.61 16.27 -12.66
C GLY A 97 15.69 15.05 -12.71
N GLY A 98 16.18 13.93 -13.22
CA GLY A 98 15.58 12.61 -13.00
C GLY A 98 15.74 12.11 -11.56
N ASP A 99 14.94 11.13 -11.17
CA ASP A 99 15.03 10.45 -9.88
C ASP A 99 14.98 8.94 -10.12
N ALA A 100 16.11 8.26 -9.92
CA ALA A 100 16.25 6.83 -10.20
C ALA A 100 15.38 5.96 -9.26
N SER A 101 15.24 6.36 -8.00
CA SER A 101 14.47 5.62 -7.01
C SER A 101 12.97 5.75 -7.32
N LEU A 102 12.51 6.97 -7.66
CA LEU A 102 11.14 7.19 -8.12
C LEU A 102 10.85 6.44 -9.42
N GLN A 103 11.78 6.45 -10.38
CA GLN A 103 11.65 5.72 -11.65
C GLN A 103 11.50 4.22 -11.42
N TYR A 104 12.33 3.67 -10.56
CA TYR A 104 12.25 2.26 -10.19
C TYR A 104 10.88 1.92 -9.62
N VAL A 105 10.44 2.61 -8.57
CA VAL A 105 9.15 2.33 -7.91
C VAL A 105 7.96 2.52 -8.85
N ALA A 106 7.90 3.63 -9.58
CA ALA A 106 6.83 3.88 -10.55
C ALA A 106 6.80 2.80 -11.65
N SER A 107 7.96 2.32 -12.11
CA SER A 107 8.02 1.27 -13.12
C SER A 107 7.47 -0.05 -12.59
N GLN A 108 7.78 -0.41 -11.34
CA GLN A 108 7.29 -1.63 -10.71
C GLN A 108 5.77 -1.59 -10.55
N ILE A 109 5.20 -0.43 -10.17
CA ILE A 109 3.75 -0.23 -10.07
C ILE A 109 3.09 -0.46 -11.43
N ILE A 110 3.57 0.19 -12.49
CA ILE A 110 2.99 0.07 -13.84
C ILE A 110 3.16 -1.35 -14.43
N LYS A 111 4.14 -2.14 -13.96
CA LYS A 111 4.33 -3.54 -14.39
C LYS A 111 3.24 -4.49 -13.87
N VAL A 112 2.45 -4.11 -12.85
CA VAL A 112 1.36 -4.94 -12.31
C VAL A 112 0.36 -5.32 -13.39
N LEU A 113 -0.29 -4.34 -14.05
CA LEU A 113 -1.15 -4.60 -15.21
C LEU A 113 -0.39 -4.58 -16.53
N ASN A 114 0.80 -3.98 -16.54
CA ASN A 114 1.57 -3.71 -17.76
C ASN A 114 0.75 -2.93 -18.80
N LYS A 115 -0.10 -2.00 -18.34
CA LYS A 115 -0.94 -1.14 -19.18
C LYS A 115 -0.53 0.33 -19.04
N PRO A 116 -0.68 1.15 -20.10
CA PRO A 116 -0.32 2.55 -20.02
C PRO A 116 -1.28 3.33 -19.10
N VAL A 117 -0.81 4.43 -18.53
CA VAL A 117 -1.55 5.29 -17.59
C VAL A 117 -1.59 6.73 -18.09
N ILE A 118 -2.70 7.43 -17.86
CA ILE A 118 -2.86 8.85 -18.16
C ILE A 118 -2.55 9.67 -16.90
N ILE A 119 -1.69 10.67 -17.03
CA ILE A 119 -1.41 11.63 -15.95
C ILE A 119 -1.82 13.02 -16.44
N MET A 120 -2.91 13.54 -15.87
CA MET A 120 -3.41 14.89 -16.11
C MET A 120 -2.65 15.88 -15.23
N LEU A 121 -2.04 16.88 -15.85
CA LEU A 121 -1.23 17.93 -15.22
C LEU A 121 -2.02 19.24 -15.31
N LEU A 122 -2.52 19.73 -14.18
CA LEU A 122 -3.44 20.87 -14.11
C LEU A 122 -2.71 22.10 -13.56
N ASP A 123 -2.67 23.19 -14.34
CA ASP A 123 -2.32 24.50 -13.80
C ASP A 123 -3.51 25.07 -13.00
N ASP A 124 -3.59 24.68 -11.74
CA ASP A 124 -4.59 25.10 -10.78
C ASP A 124 -4.11 26.27 -9.89
N THR A 125 -3.04 26.97 -10.31
CA THR A 125 -2.49 28.12 -9.57
C THR A 125 -3.34 29.39 -9.72
N GLY A 126 -4.32 29.36 -10.63
CA GLY A 126 -5.25 30.45 -10.89
C GLY A 126 -6.45 30.49 -9.94
N PRO A 127 -7.62 30.97 -10.40
CA PRO A 127 -8.85 30.93 -9.62
C PRO A 127 -9.24 29.50 -9.20
N PRO A 128 -9.95 29.34 -8.07
CA PRO A 128 -10.42 28.04 -7.62
C PRO A 128 -11.10 27.22 -8.72
N MET A 129 -10.82 25.92 -8.74
CA MET A 129 -11.45 24.99 -9.67
C MET A 129 -12.96 24.89 -9.39
N THR A 130 -13.74 24.93 -10.46
CA THR A 130 -15.19 24.74 -10.42
C THR A 130 -15.54 23.24 -10.28
N GLY A 131 -16.72 22.93 -9.75
CA GLY A 131 -17.21 21.54 -9.68
C GLY A 131 -17.23 20.83 -11.04
N ALA A 132 -17.55 21.55 -12.12
CA ALA A 132 -17.49 21.02 -13.48
C ALA A 132 -16.05 20.67 -13.90
N ALA A 133 -15.05 21.45 -13.49
CA ALA A 133 -13.65 21.15 -13.78
C ALA A 133 -13.17 19.92 -13.00
N TYR A 134 -13.53 19.78 -11.73
CA TYR A 134 -13.20 18.57 -10.96
C TYR A 134 -13.78 17.31 -11.61
N GLY A 135 -15.06 17.34 -12.01
CA GLY A 135 -15.69 16.20 -12.68
C GLY A 135 -15.16 15.95 -14.10
N GLN A 136 -14.75 16.98 -14.84
CA GLN A 136 -14.24 16.82 -16.21
C GLN A 136 -12.83 16.22 -16.26
N TRP A 137 -12.01 16.48 -15.24
CA TRP A 137 -10.62 16.05 -15.18
C TRP A 137 -10.36 14.93 -14.18
N ASP A 138 -11.43 14.41 -13.57
CA ASP A 138 -11.40 13.40 -12.51
C ASP A 138 -10.40 13.78 -11.41
N ALA A 139 -10.51 15.02 -10.93
CA ALA A 139 -9.65 15.60 -9.90
C ALA A 139 -10.38 15.68 -8.55
N CYS A 140 -9.66 15.41 -7.45
CA CYS A 140 -10.13 15.61 -6.09
C CYS A 140 -9.89 17.05 -5.65
N THR A 141 -10.71 17.52 -4.71
CA THR A 141 -10.55 18.83 -4.10
C THR A 141 -9.61 18.73 -2.89
N ASP A 142 -8.72 19.71 -2.74
CA ASP A 142 -7.94 19.91 -1.52
C ASP A 142 -8.70 20.68 -0.43
N HIS A 143 -10.01 20.93 -0.64
CA HIS A 143 -10.90 21.80 0.15
C HIS A 143 -10.57 23.29 0.14
N HIS A 144 -9.52 23.71 -0.58
CA HIS A 144 -9.09 25.10 -0.74
C HIS A 144 -9.25 25.60 -2.19
N GLY A 145 -9.77 24.75 -3.09
CA GLY A 145 -10.08 25.11 -4.46
C GLY A 145 -9.03 24.68 -5.48
N HIS A 146 -8.11 23.80 -5.09
CA HIS A 146 -7.06 23.26 -5.95
C HIS A 146 -7.21 21.73 -6.10
N ALA A 147 -6.58 21.19 -7.14
CA ALA A 147 -6.62 19.76 -7.42
C ALA A 147 -5.66 19.00 -6.49
N TRP A 148 -6.23 18.17 -5.62
CA TRP A 148 -5.51 17.14 -4.90
C TRP A 148 -5.26 15.94 -5.82
N PRO A 149 -4.09 15.27 -5.73
CA PRO A 149 -3.86 14.02 -6.43
C PRO A 149 -4.96 13.00 -6.16
N CYS A 150 -5.54 12.46 -7.22
CA CYS A 150 -6.44 11.32 -7.15
C CYS A 150 -6.35 10.50 -8.42
N ALA A 151 -6.63 9.21 -8.29
CA ALA A 151 -6.57 8.26 -9.38
C ALA A 151 -7.79 7.35 -9.39
N PHE A 152 -8.00 6.73 -10.54
CA PHE A 152 -8.91 5.60 -10.66
C PHE A 152 -8.47 4.62 -11.75
N ASN A 153 -8.95 3.39 -11.65
CA ASN A 153 -8.72 2.31 -12.60
C ASN A 153 -9.83 2.27 -13.66
N PHE A 154 -9.47 2.24 -14.95
CA PHE A 154 -10.46 2.20 -16.02
C PHE A 154 -11.22 0.87 -16.08
N ALA A 155 -10.57 -0.24 -15.75
CA ALA A 155 -11.23 -1.54 -15.85
C ALA A 155 -12.35 -1.68 -14.82
N THR A 156 -12.16 -1.17 -13.60
CA THR A 156 -13.18 -1.18 -12.54
C THR A 156 -14.33 -0.22 -12.87
N HIS A 157 -14.00 0.99 -13.35
CA HIS A 157 -14.99 1.97 -13.81
C HIS A 157 -15.83 1.43 -14.98
N ASP A 158 -15.19 0.81 -15.98
CA ASP A 158 -15.91 0.20 -17.12
C ASP A 158 -16.81 -0.96 -16.67
N ASP A 159 -16.37 -1.78 -15.69
CA ASP A 159 -17.17 -2.88 -15.14
C ASP A 159 -18.42 -2.35 -14.44
N GLN A 160 -18.29 -1.27 -13.67
CA GLN A 160 -19.39 -0.55 -13.03
C GLN A 160 -20.37 0.02 -14.07
N LEU A 161 -19.89 0.75 -15.08
CA LEU A 161 -20.73 1.28 -16.15
C LEU A 161 -21.47 0.17 -16.92
N ALA A 162 -20.80 -0.95 -17.17
CA ALA A 162 -21.39 -2.08 -17.88
C ALA A 162 -22.45 -2.80 -17.03
N ASN A 163 -22.25 -2.93 -15.72
CA ASN A 163 -23.27 -3.42 -14.79
C ASN A 163 -24.48 -2.49 -14.81
N CYS A 164 -24.25 -1.18 -14.72
CA CYS A 164 -25.31 -0.19 -14.69
C CYS A 164 -26.17 -0.18 -15.96
N ALA A 165 -25.53 -0.20 -17.13
CA ALA A 165 -26.22 -0.29 -18.39
C ALA A 165 -27.07 -1.57 -18.49
N ARG A 166 -26.58 -2.72 -17.98
CA ARG A 166 -27.36 -3.97 -17.97
C ARG A 166 -28.60 -3.87 -17.09
N GLU A 167 -28.47 -3.33 -15.88
CA GLU A 167 -29.58 -3.15 -14.94
C GLU A 167 -30.64 -2.19 -15.47
N LEU A 168 -30.22 -1.11 -16.14
CA LEU A 168 -31.12 -0.15 -16.77
C LEU A 168 -31.63 -0.56 -18.15
N HIS A 169 -31.28 -1.75 -18.64
CA HIS A 169 -31.61 -2.23 -19.99
C HIS A 169 -31.15 -1.29 -21.12
N GLN A 170 -29.97 -0.67 -20.95
CA GLN A 170 -29.33 0.24 -21.90
C GLN A 170 -28.17 -0.45 -22.64
N ALA A 171 -27.68 0.20 -23.70
CA ALA A 171 -26.48 -0.24 -24.39
C ALA A 171 -25.25 -0.13 -23.47
N VAL A 172 -24.45 -1.19 -23.40
CA VAL A 172 -23.20 -1.20 -22.64
C VAL A 172 -22.20 -0.24 -23.29
N PRO A 173 -21.65 0.75 -22.55
CA PRO A 173 -20.63 1.66 -23.07
C PRO A 173 -19.39 0.92 -23.57
N ALA A 174 -18.66 1.55 -24.50
CA ALA A 174 -17.35 1.06 -24.91
C ALA A 174 -16.38 1.11 -23.71
N ARG A 175 -15.54 0.08 -23.61
CA ARG A 175 -14.52 -0.01 -22.56
C ARG A 175 -13.29 0.85 -22.92
N HIS A 176 -12.64 1.37 -21.90
CA HIS A 176 -11.38 2.13 -21.95
C HIS A 176 -10.17 1.32 -21.48
N ASP A 177 -10.34 0.02 -21.22
CA ASP A 177 -9.32 -0.88 -20.68
C ASP A 177 -8.03 -1.07 -21.51
N ALA A 178 -7.89 -0.41 -22.66
CA ALA A 178 -6.58 -0.21 -23.30
C ALA A 178 -5.61 0.57 -22.40
N TRP A 179 -6.15 1.38 -21.49
CA TRP A 179 -5.43 2.07 -20.43
C TRP A 179 -5.67 1.37 -19.09
N ALA A 180 -4.70 1.50 -18.18
CA ALA A 180 -4.83 1.00 -16.81
C ALA A 180 -5.81 1.88 -16.02
N GLY A 181 -5.59 3.20 -16.08
CA GLY A 181 -6.31 4.20 -15.32
C GLY A 181 -5.86 5.61 -15.67
N GLN A 182 -6.37 6.57 -14.92
CA GLN A 182 -6.02 7.98 -15.00
C GLN A 182 -5.75 8.52 -13.60
N MET A 183 -4.88 9.53 -13.50
CA MET A 183 -4.74 10.35 -12.32
C MET A 183 -4.62 11.83 -12.67
N ALA A 184 -5.07 12.71 -11.78
CA ALA A 184 -4.93 14.16 -11.92
C ALA A 184 -3.98 14.74 -10.88
N LEU A 185 -3.16 15.71 -11.28
CA LEU A 185 -2.17 16.37 -10.45
C LEU A 185 -2.30 17.90 -10.59
N GLY A 186 -2.64 18.58 -9.50
CA GLY A 186 -2.62 20.03 -9.40
C GLY A 186 -1.23 20.57 -9.06
N GLN A 187 -0.83 21.70 -9.65
CA GLN A 187 0.42 22.36 -9.32
C GLN A 187 0.48 22.82 -7.87
N ALA A 188 -0.64 23.30 -7.30
CA ALA A 188 -0.68 23.85 -5.96
C ALA A 188 -0.09 22.90 -4.91
N VAL A 189 -0.36 21.60 -5.02
CA VAL A 189 0.15 20.57 -4.10
C VAL A 189 1.67 20.42 -4.17
N PHE A 190 2.27 20.60 -5.36
CA PHE A 190 3.71 20.51 -5.56
C PHE A 190 4.46 21.82 -5.26
N ASN A 191 3.76 22.88 -4.82
CA ASN A 191 4.39 24.10 -4.30
C ASN A 191 4.74 23.98 -2.80
N GLY A 192 4.17 22.99 -2.11
CA GLY A 192 4.38 22.74 -0.67
C GLY A 192 5.50 21.73 -0.40
N ASP A 193 5.21 20.75 0.44
CA ASP A 193 6.12 19.65 0.74
C ASP A 193 6.22 18.70 -0.47
N THR A 194 7.33 18.79 -1.19
CA THR A 194 7.58 18.01 -2.41
C THR A 194 7.77 16.53 -2.15
N ASP A 195 8.32 16.14 -0.99
CA ASP A 195 8.45 14.74 -0.60
C ASP A 195 7.08 14.14 -0.32
N TRP A 196 6.24 14.90 0.39
CA TRP A 196 4.84 14.53 0.61
C TRP A 196 4.09 14.37 -0.72
N ALA A 197 4.14 15.37 -1.58
CA ALA A 197 3.46 15.37 -2.87
C ALA A 197 3.91 14.20 -3.78
N THR A 198 5.22 13.91 -3.80
CA THR A 198 5.79 12.78 -4.55
C THR A 198 5.33 11.43 -3.98
N SER A 199 5.26 11.30 -2.64
CA SER A 199 4.74 10.10 -2.00
C SER A 199 3.25 9.88 -2.28
N THR A 200 2.46 10.96 -2.31
CA THR A 200 1.05 10.92 -2.68
C THR A 200 0.89 10.55 -4.15
N PHE A 201 1.72 11.09 -5.05
CA PHE A 201 1.77 10.65 -6.45
C PHE A 201 1.98 9.12 -6.57
N ILE A 202 2.92 8.55 -5.81
CA ILE A 202 3.16 7.10 -5.82
C ILE A 202 1.96 6.31 -5.27
N HIS A 203 1.33 6.80 -4.20
CA HIS A 203 0.11 6.22 -3.67
C HIS A 203 -0.99 6.17 -4.74
N GLU A 204 -1.30 7.30 -5.36
CA GLU A 204 -2.34 7.39 -6.39
C GLU A 204 -2.00 6.57 -7.66
N LEU A 205 -0.72 6.49 -8.03
CA LEU A 205 -0.29 5.67 -9.16
C LEU A 205 -0.66 4.19 -8.96
N VAL A 206 -0.66 3.69 -7.72
CA VAL A 206 -1.07 2.32 -7.39
C VAL A 206 -2.53 2.10 -7.76
N HIS A 207 -3.44 3.03 -7.41
CA HIS A 207 -4.87 2.92 -7.73
C HIS A 207 -5.12 2.83 -9.24
N THR A 208 -4.26 3.39 -10.10
CA THR A 208 -4.37 3.19 -11.57
C THR A 208 -4.05 1.77 -12.03
N GLN A 209 -3.31 1.00 -11.24
CA GLN A 209 -2.81 -0.35 -11.59
C GLN A 209 -3.44 -1.44 -10.73
N ASP A 210 -4.00 -1.11 -9.58
CA ASP A 210 -4.68 -2.04 -8.72
C ASP A 210 -6.17 -2.07 -9.07
N ARG A 211 -6.69 -3.24 -9.45
CA ARG A 211 -8.12 -3.42 -9.72
C ARG A 211 -8.98 -3.53 -8.46
N SER A 212 -8.37 -3.44 -7.28
CA SER A 212 -9.09 -3.25 -6.00
C SER A 212 -9.81 -1.92 -5.93
N ASP A 213 -9.37 -0.94 -6.73
CA ASP A 213 -9.80 0.45 -6.77
C ASP A 213 -11.30 0.71 -7.01
N GLY A 214 -12.05 -0.34 -7.39
CA GLY A 214 -13.52 -0.26 -7.53
C GLY A 214 -14.29 -0.47 -6.22
N ARG A 215 -13.65 -0.87 -5.13
CA ARG A 215 -14.34 -1.14 -3.85
C ARG A 215 -14.37 0.13 -3.02
N ALA A 216 -15.18 1.08 -3.47
CA ALA A 216 -15.36 2.36 -2.81
C ALA A 216 -15.52 2.20 -1.29
N HIS A 217 -15.14 3.23 -0.54
CA HIS A 217 -15.47 3.45 0.88
C HIS A 217 -16.99 3.51 1.16
N MET A 218 -17.81 3.08 0.20
CA MET A 218 -19.25 3.20 0.19
C MET A 218 -19.90 1.89 0.60
N PHE A 219 -20.63 1.93 1.70
CA PHE A 219 -21.67 0.96 1.98
C PHE A 219 -23.00 1.50 1.49
N TRP A 220 -23.91 0.61 1.11
CA TRP A 220 -25.27 1.02 0.84
C TRP A 220 -26.14 0.64 2.05
N MET A 221 -26.66 1.64 2.75
CA MET A 221 -27.40 1.46 4.00
C MET A 221 -28.66 2.32 3.99
N SER A 222 -29.82 1.74 4.32
CA SER A 222 -31.11 2.47 4.33
C SER A 222 -31.39 3.22 3.01
N SER A 223 -31.13 2.57 1.86
CA SER A 223 -31.33 3.18 0.53
C SER A 223 -30.51 4.45 0.28
N ARG A 224 -29.34 4.60 0.92
CA ARG A 224 -28.41 5.72 0.73
C ARG A 224 -26.96 5.25 0.66
N PRO A 225 -26.09 5.95 -0.07
CA PRO A 225 -24.65 5.72 0.02
C PRO A 225 -24.18 6.24 1.38
N TYR A 226 -23.52 5.36 2.11
CA TYR A 226 -22.79 5.66 3.33
C TYR A 226 -21.31 5.67 2.97
N HIS A 227 -20.68 6.83 3.06
CA HIS A 227 -19.24 6.96 2.91
C HIS A 227 -18.60 6.92 4.28
N TYR A 228 -17.49 6.19 4.40
CA TYR A 228 -16.65 6.26 5.58
C TYR A 228 -16.08 7.68 5.77
N GLY A 229 -16.11 8.14 7.02
CA GLY A 229 -15.76 9.51 7.40
C GLY A 229 -17.01 10.38 7.60
N ALA A 230 -17.52 10.45 8.83
CA ALA A 230 -18.78 11.15 9.17
C ALA A 230 -18.79 12.63 8.76
N ASP A 231 -17.62 13.24 8.72
CA ASP A 231 -17.35 14.64 8.35
C ASP A 231 -16.92 14.81 6.88
N GLY A 232 -16.98 13.72 6.09
CA GLY A 232 -16.45 13.66 4.74
C GLY A 232 -14.92 13.67 4.67
N THR A 233 -14.24 13.43 5.80
CA THR A 233 -12.78 13.38 5.91
C THR A 233 -12.32 11.97 6.27
N HIS A 234 -11.28 11.47 5.60
CA HIS A 234 -10.59 10.22 5.93
C HIS A 234 -9.28 10.52 6.64
N TYR A 235 -9.07 9.92 7.82
CA TYR A 235 -7.85 10.09 8.60
C TYR A 235 -6.91 8.88 8.42
N GLY A 236 -5.60 9.12 8.31
CA GLY A 236 -4.65 8.00 8.16
C GLY A 236 -4.61 7.03 9.36
N VAL A 237 -5.06 7.44 10.56
CA VAL A 237 -5.10 6.60 11.76
C VAL A 237 -6.50 6.05 12.06
N GLU A 238 -7.42 6.20 11.12
CA GLU A 238 -8.80 5.71 11.23
C GLU A 238 -8.86 4.21 10.92
N ALA A 239 -9.75 3.46 11.57
CA ALA A 239 -10.01 2.06 11.27
C ALA A 239 -11.24 1.93 10.37
N VAL A 240 -11.00 1.53 9.12
CA VAL A 240 -12.00 1.48 8.07
C VAL A 240 -12.81 0.18 8.18
N PRO A 241 -14.14 0.24 8.38
CA PRO A 241 -14.99 -0.93 8.51
C PRO A 241 -15.16 -1.71 7.19
N ASN A 242 -14.63 -1.21 6.09
CA ASN A 242 -14.52 -1.92 4.81
C ASN A 242 -13.11 -2.49 4.66
N LEU A 243 -12.93 -3.75 5.04
CA LEU A 243 -11.63 -4.44 4.88
C LEU A 243 -11.09 -4.33 3.46
N ALA A 244 -11.94 -4.39 2.45
CA ALA A 244 -11.47 -4.30 1.08
C ALA A 244 -10.91 -2.91 0.73
N ALA A 245 -11.53 -1.83 1.23
CA ALA A 245 -11.00 -0.48 1.10
C ALA A 245 -9.74 -0.28 1.94
N THR A 246 -9.70 -0.82 3.18
CA THR A 246 -8.47 -0.84 4.00
C THR A 246 -7.32 -1.46 3.24
N TYR A 247 -7.58 -2.51 2.45
CA TYR A 247 -6.54 -3.23 1.71
C TYR A 247 -6.06 -2.45 0.50
N GLN A 248 -6.97 -1.88 -0.27
CA GLN A 248 -6.66 -0.97 -1.37
C GLN A 248 -5.72 0.14 -0.88
N GLU A 249 -6.15 0.86 0.15
CA GLU A 249 -5.39 1.96 0.74
C GLU A 249 -4.10 1.47 1.40
N GLY A 250 -4.13 0.29 2.03
CA GLY A 250 -2.95 -0.33 2.63
C GLY A 250 -1.87 -0.69 1.61
N ILE A 251 -2.26 -1.19 0.44
CA ILE A 251 -1.33 -1.46 -0.67
C ILE A 251 -0.78 -0.14 -1.21
N ALA A 252 -1.63 0.86 -1.51
CA ALA A 252 -1.16 2.16 -1.98
C ALA A 252 -0.22 2.85 -0.98
N ASN A 253 -0.57 2.82 0.31
CA ASN A 253 0.28 3.31 1.40
C ASN A 253 1.57 2.48 1.56
N THR A 254 1.60 1.20 1.22
CA THR A 254 2.84 0.40 1.24
C THR A 254 3.90 1.05 0.34
N LEU A 255 3.54 1.37 -0.91
CA LEU A 255 4.47 1.97 -1.87
C LEU A 255 4.84 3.39 -1.46
N ARG A 256 3.90 4.13 -0.86
CA ARG A 256 4.17 5.42 -0.23
C ARG A 256 5.25 5.31 0.85
N LEU A 257 5.15 4.33 1.74
CA LEU A 257 6.13 4.13 2.83
C LEU A 257 7.50 3.69 2.31
N VAL A 258 7.57 2.98 1.18
CA VAL A 258 8.82 2.62 0.50
C VAL A 258 9.57 3.87 0.02
N VAL A 259 8.88 4.86 -0.53
CA VAL A 259 9.52 6.09 -1.06
C VAL A 259 9.64 7.22 -0.03
N HIS A 260 8.91 7.15 1.09
CA HIS A 260 8.86 8.22 2.08
C HIS A 260 9.27 7.73 3.49
N GLY A 261 10.57 7.63 3.72
CA GLY A 261 11.17 7.19 4.99
C GLY A 261 10.64 7.93 6.24
N PRO A 262 10.53 9.28 6.25
CA PRO A 262 9.99 9.98 7.42
C PRO A 262 8.53 9.62 7.75
N ARG A 263 7.67 9.35 6.75
CA ARG A 263 6.30 8.88 6.99
C ARG A 263 6.32 7.47 7.55
N ARG A 264 7.16 6.58 7.01
CA ARG A 264 7.36 5.22 7.53
C ARG A 264 7.74 5.24 9.01
N GLN A 265 8.71 6.08 9.38
CA GLN A 265 9.10 6.26 10.78
C GLN A 265 7.94 6.80 11.63
N ARG A 266 7.23 7.85 11.19
CA ARG A 266 6.08 8.40 11.93
C ARG A 266 4.99 7.38 12.19
N MET A 267 4.66 6.54 11.21
CA MET A 267 3.63 5.51 11.35
C MET A 267 4.10 4.35 12.22
N PHE A 268 5.39 3.99 12.15
CA PHE A 268 5.97 3.07 13.12
C PHE A 268 5.92 3.65 14.54
N ASP A 269 6.28 4.92 14.72
CA ASP A 269 6.26 5.59 16.03
C ASP A 269 4.84 5.65 16.60
N TRP A 270 3.84 5.91 15.76
CA TRP A 270 2.42 5.83 16.13
C TRP A 270 2.06 4.45 16.71
N PHE A 271 2.40 3.37 16.01
CA PHE A 271 2.23 2.00 16.53
C PHE A 271 3.02 1.77 17.83
N ALA A 272 4.31 2.13 17.84
CA ALA A 272 5.22 1.88 18.95
C ALA A 272 4.83 2.65 20.22
N ASN A 273 4.29 3.86 20.08
CA ASN A 273 3.80 4.69 21.18
C ASN A 273 2.48 4.16 21.77
N ASN A 274 1.89 3.10 21.20
CA ASN A 274 0.50 2.73 21.46
C ASN A 274 -0.44 3.92 21.27
N ASP A 275 -0.28 4.64 20.17
CA ASP A 275 -1.05 5.84 19.93
C ASP A 275 -2.48 5.48 19.46
N ILE A 276 -3.25 6.49 19.08
CA ILE A 276 -4.70 6.37 18.97
C ILE A 276 -5.13 5.96 17.56
N VAL A 277 -6.10 5.07 17.51
CA VAL A 277 -6.91 4.73 16.34
C VAL A 277 -8.29 5.34 16.53
N TYR A 278 -8.81 5.98 15.49
CA TYR A 278 -10.19 6.47 15.46
C TYR A 278 -11.09 5.41 14.83
N VAL A 279 -12.26 5.20 15.41
CA VAL A 279 -13.29 4.32 14.86
C VAL A 279 -14.56 5.11 14.77
N GLU A 280 -15.12 5.21 13.58
CA GLU A 280 -16.41 5.89 13.38
C GLU A 280 -17.50 5.20 14.20
N LYS A 281 -18.25 5.98 14.98
CA LYS A 281 -19.41 5.49 15.74
C LYS A 281 -20.50 5.17 14.74
N ALA A 282 -21.12 3.99 14.88
CA ALA A 282 -22.12 3.50 13.95
C ALA A 282 -23.25 4.52 13.76
N LEU A 283 -23.33 5.12 12.56
CA LEU A 283 -24.34 6.12 12.22
C LEU A 283 -25.73 5.50 11.94
N HIS A 284 -25.79 4.18 11.71
CA HIS A 284 -27.01 3.45 11.38
C HIS A 284 -27.20 2.19 12.25
N PRO A 285 -28.46 1.78 12.55
CA PRO A 285 -28.73 0.55 13.32
C PRO A 285 -28.13 -0.70 12.67
N GLU A 286 -27.74 -1.66 13.51
CA GLU A 286 -27.24 -2.95 13.05
C GLU A 286 -28.28 -3.74 12.23
N GLY A 287 -27.82 -4.42 11.18
CA GLY A 287 -28.69 -5.19 10.29
C GLY A 287 -29.49 -4.33 9.29
N THR A 288 -29.24 -3.02 9.24
CA THR A 288 -29.72 -2.17 8.16
C THR A 288 -29.03 -2.57 6.86
N GLY A 289 -29.69 -3.43 6.07
CA GLY A 289 -29.18 -3.84 4.77
C GLY A 289 -29.24 -2.71 3.73
N VAL A 290 -28.96 -3.10 2.49
CA VAL A 290 -28.99 -2.24 1.30
C VAL A 290 -30.36 -1.54 1.09
N GLY A 291 -31.46 -2.12 1.58
CA GLY A 291 -32.81 -1.64 1.28
C GLY A 291 -33.28 -2.06 -0.11
N ASP A 292 -34.38 -1.49 -0.60
CA ASP A 292 -35.06 -1.94 -1.83
C ASP A 292 -34.50 -1.31 -3.14
N THR A 293 -33.53 -0.41 -3.01
CA THR A 293 -32.99 0.37 -4.14
C THR A 293 -31.49 0.45 -4.05
N ILE A 294 -30.78 -0.14 -5.01
CA ILE A 294 -29.35 0.05 -5.23
C ILE A 294 -29.19 0.80 -6.55
N PRO A 295 -28.53 1.97 -6.59
CA PRO A 295 -28.11 2.59 -7.83
C PRO A 295 -27.08 1.71 -8.52
N CYS A 296 -27.31 1.49 -9.80
CA CYS A 296 -26.49 0.58 -10.60
C CYS A 296 -25.07 1.11 -10.86
N ASP A 297 -24.84 2.38 -10.55
CA ASP A 297 -23.56 3.09 -10.59
C ASP A 297 -22.83 3.00 -9.24
N THR A 298 -23.23 2.14 -8.31
CA THR A 298 -22.49 1.91 -7.06
C THR A 298 -22.10 0.43 -6.99
N PRO A 299 -20.80 0.07 -6.95
CA PRO A 299 -20.39 -1.30 -6.68
C PRO A 299 -20.75 -1.66 -5.23
N VAL A 300 -21.96 -2.17 -5.02
CA VAL A 300 -22.45 -2.53 -3.69
C VAL A 300 -21.93 -3.91 -3.30
N ILE A 301 -21.06 -3.92 -2.30
CA ILE A 301 -20.85 -5.12 -1.49
C ILE A 301 -21.96 -5.10 -0.42
N PRO A 302 -22.72 -6.19 -0.22
CA PRO A 302 -23.62 -6.28 0.94
C PRO A 302 -22.84 -5.90 2.21
N PRO A 303 -23.39 -5.10 3.13
CA PRO A 303 -22.65 -4.67 4.30
C PRO A 303 -22.10 -5.89 5.03
N SER A 304 -20.76 -5.97 5.16
CA SER A 304 -20.13 -6.87 6.12
C SER A 304 -20.59 -6.43 7.52
N ASP A 305 -20.63 -7.35 8.48
CA ASP A 305 -20.83 -7.00 9.90
C ASP A 305 -19.81 -5.94 10.35
N ASP A 306 -18.69 -5.83 9.64
CA ASP A 306 -17.62 -4.84 9.84
C ASP A 306 -18.07 -3.40 9.74
N VAL A 307 -19.15 -3.08 9.01
CA VAL A 307 -19.79 -1.74 9.00
C VAL A 307 -20.08 -1.23 10.42
N TRP A 308 -20.36 -2.15 11.34
CA TRP A 308 -20.60 -1.85 12.75
C TRP A 308 -19.36 -2.10 13.62
N LEU A 309 -18.16 -1.80 13.13
CA LEU A 309 -16.89 -1.99 13.83
C LEU A 309 -16.91 -1.43 15.26
N TYR A 310 -17.45 -0.23 15.46
CA TYR A 310 -17.66 0.33 16.80
C TYR A 310 -18.50 -0.59 17.72
N ASN A 311 -19.64 -1.09 17.24
CA ASN A 311 -20.48 -2.00 18.02
C ASN A 311 -19.78 -3.33 18.29
N GLN A 312 -19.00 -3.83 17.33
CA GLN A 312 -18.20 -5.04 17.51
C GLN A 312 -17.13 -4.87 18.59
N LEU A 313 -16.49 -3.71 18.66
CA LEU A 313 -15.53 -3.37 19.71
C LEU A 313 -16.19 -3.31 21.10
N GLN A 314 -17.37 -2.68 21.19
CA GLN A 314 -18.16 -2.65 22.43
C GLN A 314 -18.53 -4.07 22.90
N ARG A 315 -18.99 -4.94 21.98
CA ARG A 315 -19.29 -6.34 22.29
C ARG A 315 -18.07 -7.16 22.70
N ALA A 316 -16.90 -6.83 22.15
CA ALA A 316 -15.63 -7.43 22.54
C ALA A 316 -15.12 -6.91 23.90
N GLY A 317 -15.81 -5.97 24.53
CA GLY A 317 -15.43 -5.38 25.82
C GLY A 317 -14.27 -4.39 25.72
N VAL A 318 -14.02 -3.83 24.54
CA VAL A 318 -12.97 -2.82 24.35
C VAL A 318 -13.51 -1.46 24.77
N HIS A 319 -12.79 -0.79 25.66
CA HIS A 319 -13.22 0.49 26.22
C HIS A 319 -12.65 1.67 25.43
N GLU A 320 -13.53 2.61 25.07
CA GLU A 320 -13.16 3.91 24.50
C GLU A 320 -12.33 4.70 25.52
N ILE A 321 -11.31 5.40 25.02
CA ILE A 321 -10.51 6.34 25.80
C ILE A 321 -10.95 7.77 25.53
N ALA A 322 -10.55 8.70 26.40
CA ALA A 322 -10.82 10.12 26.16
C ALA A 322 -10.20 10.56 24.82
N PRO A 323 -10.90 11.43 24.05
CA PRO A 323 -10.33 12.05 22.86
C PRO A 323 -8.96 12.62 23.17
N SER A 324 -7.97 12.22 22.39
CA SER A 324 -6.62 12.75 22.44
C SER A 324 -6.08 12.82 21.01
N GLY A 325 -5.26 13.82 20.71
CA GLY A 325 -4.89 14.19 19.35
C GLY A 325 -5.24 15.65 19.05
N ASP A 326 -4.55 16.28 18.10
CA ASP A 326 -4.72 17.69 17.75
C ASP A 326 -4.83 17.88 16.22
N PRO A 327 -6.00 18.37 15.71
CA PRO A 327 -7.29 18.40 16.38
C PRO A 327 -7.88 16.98 16.54
N PRO A 328 -8.66 16.72 17.60
CA PRO A 328 -9.39 15.46 17.73
C PRO A 328 -10.44 15.37 16.62
N ALA A 329 -10.70 14.17 16.12
CA ALA A 329 -11.81 13.90 15.22
C ALA A 329 -13.17 14.30 15.87
N GLY A 330 -14.19 14.51 15.05
CA GLY A 330 -15.52 14.95 15.52
C GLY A 330 -16.15 14.05 16.60
N PRO A 331 -17.27 14.48 17.22
CA PRO A 331 -17.99 13.70 18.23
C PRO A 331 -18.47 12.32 17.74
N ASP A 332 -18.52 12.14 16.42
CA ASP A 332 -18.92 10.91 15.73
C ASP A 332 -17.83 9.83 15.73
N TYR A 333 -16.69 10.07 16.37
CA TYR A 333 -15.60 9.09 16.50
C TYR A 333 -15.44 8.58 17.93
N ALA A 334 -15.08 7.30 18.04
CA ALA A 334 -14.57 6.66 19.24
C ALA A 334 -13.04 6.50 19.14
N TYR A 335 -12.37 6.62 20.28
CA TYR A 335 -10.91 6.63 20.37
C TYR A 335 -10.45 5.37 21.09
N TYR A 336 -9.48 4.66 20.50
CA TYR A 336 -8.91 3.45 21.06
C TYR A 336 -7.39 3.48 20.97
N ARG A 337 -6.71 2.86 21.94
CA ARG A 337 -5.28 2.61 21.83
C ARG A 337 -5.05 1.46 20.86
N ILE A 338 -4.14 1.64 19.91
CA ILE A 338 -3.93 0.67 18.84
C ILE A 338 -3.64 -0.76 19.35
N ARG A 339 -2.82 -0.92 20.38
CA ARG A 339 -2.47 -2.23 20.97
C ARG A 339 -3.47 -2.74 22.01
N ASP A 340 -4.53 -1.99 22.30
CA ASP A 340 -5.65 -2.44 23.15
C ASP A 340 -6.77 -3.07 22.30
N LEU A 341 -6.72 -2.86 20.98
CA LEU A 341 -7.65 -3.46 20.04
C LEU A 341 -7.34 -4.96 19.83
N PRO A 342 -8.36 -5.83 19.76
CA PRO A 342 -8.18 -7.20 19.30
C PRO A 342 -7.57 -7.28 17.88
N PRO A 343 -6.75 -8.32 17.57
CA PRO A 343 -6.07 -8.45 16.28
C PRO A 343 -6.99 -8.33 15.07
N ARG A 344 -8.17 -8.96 15.12
CA ARG A 344 -9.18 -8.93 14.06
C ARG A 344 -9.73 -7.53 13.75
N PHE A 345 -9.52 -6.56 14.63
CA PHE A 345 -9.94 -5.16 14.42
C PHE A 345 -8.77 -4.26 14.02
N ILE A 346 -7.56 -4.52 14.52
CA ILE A 346 -6.36 -3.73 14.15
C ILE A 346 -6.12 -3.76 12.64
N VAL A 347 -6.41 -4.90 11.98
CA VAL A 347 -6.25 -5.07 10.52
C VAL A 347 -7.15 -4.17 9.67
N HIS A 348 -8.13 -3.49 10.26
CA HIS A 348 -8.96 -2.49 9.59
C HIS A 348 -8.25 -1.14 9.40
N ASN A 349 -7.02 -0.98 9.89
CA ASN A 349 -6.23 0.22 9.65
C ASN A 349 -5.22 0.02 8.50
N GLU A 350 -5.30 0.91 7.50
CA GLU A 350 -4.48 0.86 6.28
C GLU A 350 -2.98 0.94 6.56
N TYR A 351 -2.55 1.67 7.59
CA TYR A 351 -1.13 1.85 7.90
C TYR A 351 -0.52 0.67 8.64
N ILE A 352 -1.31 -0.12 9.37
CA ILE A 352 -0.81 -1.39 9.93
C ILE A 352 -0.47 -2.37 8.80
N LEU A 353 -1.32 -2.44 7.78
CA LEU A 353 -1.05 -3.23 6.58
C LEU A 353 0.13 -2.65 5.80
N ALA A 354 0.16 -1.34 5.60
CA ALA A 354 1.25 -0.68 4.90
C ALA A 354 2.61 -0.88 5.58
N LEU A 355 2.67 -0.82 6.91
CA LEU A 355 3.89 -1.13 7.68
C LEU A 355 4.30 -2.59 7.49
N THR A 356 3.35 -3.53 7.59
CA THR A 356 3.63 -4.96 7.39
C THR A 356 4.22 -5.23 6.00
N PHE A 357 3.60 -4.68 4.95
CA PHE A 357 4.00 -4.94 3.58
C PHE A 357 5.23 -4.13 3.13
N SER A 358 5.41 -2.92 3.63
CA SER A 358 6.62 -2.12 3.32
C SER A 358 7.86 -2.74 3.95
N GLU A 359 7.74 -3.29 5.16
CA GLU A 359 8.85 -4.00 5.80
C GLU A 359 9.08 -5.38 5.16
N TYR A 360 8.04 -6.04 4.65
CA TYR A 360 8.22 -7.19 3.76
C TYR A 360 9.00 -6.77 2.51
N ALA A 361 8.60 -5.70 1.81
CA ALA A 361 9.28 -5.22 0.61
C ALA A 361 10.74 -4.84 0.88
N ARG A 362 11.04 -4.25 2.04
CA ARG A 362 12.42 -3.92 2.45
C ARG A 362 13.29 -5.15 2.72
N HIS A 363 12.77 -6.19 3.36
CA HIS A 363 13.59 -7.38 3.68
C HIS A 363 13.61 -8.42 2.57
N MET A 364 12.52 -8.56 1.84
CA MET A 364 12.32 -9.57 0.80
C MET A 364 12.48 -9.03 -0.61
N GLY A 365 12.53 -7.71 -0.78
CA GLY A 365 12.62 -7.04 -2.08
C GLY A 365 11.26 -6.57 -2.61
N LEU A 366 11.22 -5.32 -3.06
CA LEU A 366 10.06 -4.75 -3.76
C LEU A 366 9.59 -5.62 -4.95
N PRO A 367 10.46 -6.18 -5.81
CA PRO A 367 10.00 -7.00 -6.95
C PRO A 367 9.18 -8.22 -6.51
N ARG A 368 9.49 -8.81 -5.35
CA ARG A 368 8.71 -9.95 -4.83
C ARG A 368 7.33 -9.54 -4.35
N PHE A 369 7.24 -8.40 -3.66
CA PHE A 369 5.96 -7.83 -3.26
C PHE A 369 5.10 -7.53 -4.49
N MET A 370 5.68 -6.87 -5.51
CA MET A 370 4.97 -6.51 -6.73
C MET A 370 4.56 -7.72 -7.57
N ALA A 371 5.39 -8.76 -7.62
CA ALA A 371 5.02 -10.03 -8.26
C ALA A 371 3.87 -10.74 -7.53
N ALA A 372 3.84 -10.68 -6.19
CA ALA A 372 2.73 -11.21 -5.40
C ALA A 372 1.43 -10.43 -5.68
N LEU A 373 1.48 -9.09 -5.75
CA LEU A 373 0.32 -8.29 -6.17
C LEU A 373 -0.15 -8.68 -7.57
N GLN A 374 0.77 -8.74 -8.55
CA GLN A 374 0.45 -9.10 -9.93
C GLN A 374 -0.19 -10.49 -10.05
N ALA A 375 0.33 -11.49 -9.35
CA ALA A 375 -0.19 -12.85 -9.38
C ALA A 375 -1.64 -12.94 -8.89
N ASN A 376 -2.07 -11.93 -8.13
CA ASN A 376 -3.37 -11.92 -7.51
C ASN A 376 -4.29 -10.80 -8.02
N ASP A 377 -3.83 -9.87 -8.86
CA ASP A 377 -4.63 -8.74 -9.36
C ASP A 377 -6.01 -9.18 -9.91
N ALA A 378 -6.06 -10.33 -10.60
CA ALA A 378 -7.31 -10.87 -11.13
C ALA A 378 -8.20 -11.56 -10.07
N THR A 379 -7.63 -12.09 -8.99
CA THR A 379 -8.32 -12.97 -8.02
C THR A 379 -8.58 -12.31 -6.66
N LEU A 380 -7.64 -11.51 -6.15
CA LEU A 380 -7.80 -10.71 -4.94
C LEU A 380 -9.02 -9.81 -5.06
N PHE A 381 -9.20 -9.19 -6.23
CA PHE A 381 -9.99 -7.97 -6.29
C PHE A 381 -11.33 -8.13 -7.02
N ARG A 382 -11.40 -9.01 -8.03
CA ARG A 382 -12.63 -9.21 -8.83
C ARG A 382 -13.63 -10.23 -8.26
N VAL A 383 -13.20 -11.12 -7.37
CA VAL A 383 -14.01 -12.31 -6.99
C VAL A 383 -13.91 -12.74 -5.51
N SER A 384 -12.95 -12.25 -4.73
CA SER A 384 -12.72 -12.77 -3.37
C SER A 384 -13.44 -12.00 -2.27
N THR A 385 -14.04 -12.75 -1.34
CA THR A 385 -14.55 -12.30 -0.03
C THR A 385 -13.47 -12.22 1.04
N SER A 386 -12.22 -12.63 0.76
CA SER A 386 -11.07 -12.41 1.65
C SER A 386 -9.81 -12.11 0.85
N PRO A 387 -9.61 -10.85 0.44
CA PRO A 387 -8.40 -10.46 -0.28
C PRO A 387 -7.14 -10.61 0.59
N ILE A 388 -7.15 -10.22 1.87
CA ILE A 388 -5.95 -10.28 2.70
C ILE A 388 -5.34 -11.68 2.72
N ALA A 389 -6.15 -12.71 2.95
CA ALA A 389 -5.64 -14.08 3.05
C ALA A 389 -4.92 -14.53 1.77
N GLN A 390 -5.40 -14.11 0.60
CA GLN A 390 -4.80 -14.45 -0.69
C GLN A 390 -3.46 -13.75 -0.90
N LEU A 391 -3.37 -12.46 -0.53
CA LEU A 391 -2.12 -11.71 -0.63
C LEU A 391 -1.07 -12.30 0.33
N TYR A 392 -1.43 -12.52 1.60
CA TYR A 392 -0.53 -13.15 2.57
C TYR A 392 -0.09 -14.54 2.12
N ASN A 393 -0.99 -15.37 1.61
CA ASN A 393 -0.62 -16.66 1.02
C ASN A 393 0.40 -16.49 -0.11
N SER A 394 0.24 -15.50 -0.97
CA SER A 394 1.12 -15.27 -2.11
C SER A 394 2.48 -14.70 -1.71
N LEU A 395 2.53 -13.84 -0.68
CA LEU A 395 3.78 -13.38 -0.08
C LEU A 395 4.53 -14.55 0.58
N CYS A 396 3.83 -15.45 1.27
CA CYS A 396 4.43 -16.65 1.84
C CYS A 396 5.00 -17.55 0.72
N LEU A 397 4.23 -17.78 -0.35
CA LEU A 397 4.69 -18.56 -1.52
C LEU A 397 5.89 -17.90 -2.20
N ALA A 398 5.94 -16.57 -2.31
CA ALA A 398 7.09 -15.85 -2.86
C ALA A 398 8.37 -16.07 -2.01
N GLY A 399 8.23 -16.17 -0.69
CA GLY A 399 9.33 -16.53 0.21
C GLY A 399 9.82 -17.98 0.05
N LEU A 400 9.05 -18.88 -0.56
CA LEU A 400 9.51 -20.25 -0.85
C LEU A 400 10.50 -20.32 -2.02
N ASN A 401 10.67 -19.25 -2.80
CA ASN A 401 11.55 -19.20 -3.97
C ASN A 401 11.30 -20.34 -4.97
N GLY A 402 10.02 -20.61 -5.27
CA GLY A 402 9.60 -21.66 -6.20
C GLY A 402 9.54 -23.07 -5.62
N ARG A 403 9.92 -23.27 -4.35
CA ARG A 403 9.68 -24.54 -3.65
C ARG A 403 8.18 -24.75 -3.40
N PRO A 404 7.68 -25.99 -3.41
CA PRO A 404 6.29 -26.26 -3.05
C PRO A 404 6.09 -26.10 -1.53
N LEU A 405 4.88 -25.73 -1.09
CA LEU A 405 4.55 -25.63 0.34
C LEU A 405 4.79 -26.94 1.11
N SER A 406 4.55 -28.09 0.46
CA SER A 406 4.82 -29.41 1.04
C SER A 406 6.27 -29.63 1.44
N SER A 407 7.22 -28.83 0.93
CA SER A 407 8.63 -28.91 1.32
C SER A 407 8.93 -28.34 2.70
N VAL A 408 7.99 -27.60 3.29
CA VAL A 408 8.17 -26.93 4.59
C VAL A 408 7.11 -27.31 5.62
N THR A 409 5.98 -27.90 5.21
CA THR A 409 4.91 -28.37 6.11
C THR A 409 5.18 -29.77 6.65
N GLY A 410 5.01 -29.98 7.96
CA GLY A 410 5.15 -31.30 8.59
C GLY A 410 6.60 -31.83 8.59
N VAL A 411 7.56 -30.95 8.35
CA VAL A 411 9.00 -31.27 8.34
C VAL A 411 9.73 -30.39 9.37
N ASN A 412 10.77 -30.93 9.99
CA ASN A 412 11.64 -30.18 10.87
C ASN A 412 12.79 -29.57 10.03
N GLU A 413 12.53 -28.44 9.37
CA GLU A 413 13.52 -27.76 8.54
C GLU A 413 14.43 -26.85 9.38
N ALA A 414 15.74 -27.13 9.40
CA ALA A 414 16.74 -26.30 10.09
C ALA A 414 17.16 -25.04 9.28
N GLY A 415 16.73 -24.92 8.02
CA GLY A 415 17.12 -23.85 7.09
C GLY A 415 16.38 -22.51 7.28
N PRO A 416 16.68 -21.49 6.45
CA PRO A 416 16.03 -20.18 6.52
C PRO A 416 14.53 -20.27 6.19
N LYS A 417 13.72 -19.42 6.83
CA LYS A 417 12.25 -19.40 6.78
C LYS A 417 11.67 -18.06 6.30
N PRO A 418 12.18 -17.48 5.20
CA PRO A 418 11.74 -16.17 4.72
C PRO A 418 10.25 -16.13 4.35
N TYR A 419 9.64 -17.28 4.03
CA TYR A 419 8.21 -17.42 3.76
C TYR A 419 7.32 -17.15 4.98
N LEU A 420 7.85 -17.08 6.20
CA LEU A 420 7.10 -16.73 7.41
C LEU A 420 7.19 -15.24 7.77
N ILE A 421 8.01 -14.44 7.08
CA ILE A 421 8.14 -13.00 7.34
C ILE A 421 6.80 -12.26 7.32
N PRO A 422 5.92 -12.40 6.30
CA PRO A 422 4.67 -11.64 6.31
C PRO A 422 3.79 -12.01 7.50
N LEU A 423 3.78 -13.29 7.90
CA LEU A 423 3.03 -13.80 9.05
C LEU A 423 3.57 -13.27 10.39
N ALA A 424 4.89 -13.21 10.53
CA ALA A 424 5.57 -12.67 11.70
C ALA A 424 5.35 -11.17 11.87
N TYR A 425 5.36 -10.41 10.77
CA TYR A 425 5.07 -8.97 10.81
C TYR A 425 3.61 -8.67 11.11
N ALA A 426 2.66 -9.45 10.57
CA ALA A 426 1.27 -9.33 10.97
C ALA A 426 1.09 -9.56 12.48
N ASP A 427 1.72 -10.59 13.06
CA ASP A 427 1.69 -10.83 14.50
C ASP A 427 2.31 -9.66 15.29
N TYR A 428 3.48 -9.17 14.85
CA TYR A 428 4.19 -8.05 15.49
C TYR A 428 3.35 -6.77 15.49
N PHE A 429 2.78 -6.37 14.35
CA PHE A 429 1.98 -5.15 14.24
C PHE A 429 0.58 -5.25 14.84
N THR A 430 0.11 -6.45 15.23
CA THR A 430 -1.02 -6.59 16.16
C THR A 430 -0.63 -6.47 17.63
N GLY A 431 0.66 -6.22 17.92
CA GLY A 431 1.20 -6.10 19.27
C GLY A 431 1.23 -7.42 20.04
N TYR A 432 1.26 -8.56 19.34
CA TYR A 432 1.19 -9.91 19.92
C TYR A 432 -0.05 -10.14 20.80
N THR A 433 -1.15 -9.48 20.47
CA THR A 433 -2.41 -9.57 21.22
C THR A 433 -3.15 -10.88 20.96
N SER A 434 -2.88 -11.60 19.86
CA SER A 434 -3.38 -12.96 19.65
C SER A 434 -2.92 -13.90 20.76
N ARG A 435 -3.87 -14.54 21.45
CA ARG A 435 -3.63 -15.48 22.56
C ARG A 435 -3.82 -16.94 22.15
N SER A 436 -4.55 -17.18 21.08
CA SER A 436 -4.80 -18.50 20.52
C SER A 436 -4.53 -18.53 19.02
N LYS A 437 -4.39 -19.73 18.48
CA LYS A 437 -4.25 -19.97 17.04
C LYS A 437 -5.44 -19.43 16.25
N THR A 438 -6.64 -19.54 16.82
CA THR A 438 -7.87 -18.99 16.26
C THR A 438 -7.82 -17.47 16.22
N ASP A 439 -7.35 -16.81 17.29
CA ASP A 439 -7.20 -15.35 17.28
C ASP A 439 -6.23 -14.90 16.20
N TYR A 440 -5.13 -15.65 16.02
CA TYR A 440 -4.16 -15.37 14.96
C TYR A 440 -4.73 -15.61 13.56
N ALA A 441 -5.44 -16.71 13.33
CA ALA A 441 -6.10 -16.99 12.06
C ALA A 441 -7.15 -15.92 11.70
N SER A 442 -7.80 -15.32 12.71
CA SER A 442 -8.81 -14.28 12.51
C SER A 442 -8.27 -12.97 11.92
N ILE A 443 -6.96 -12.70 12.05
CA ILE A 443 -6.26 -11.60 11.36
C ILE A 443 -6.46 -11.71 9.84
N PHE A 444 -6.55 -12.94 9.34
CA PHE A 444 -6.69 -13.26 7.92
C PHE A 444 -8.10 -13.74 7.58
N GLU A 445 -9.11 -13.23 8.29
CA GLU A 445 -10.53 -13.56 8.09
C GLU A 445 -10.83 -15.07 8.27
N ASN A 446 -9.92 -15.83 8.89
CA ASN A 446 -9.90 -17.30 8.92
C ASN A 446 -9.84 -17.98 7.54
N MET A 447 -9.40 -17.25 6.52
CA MET A 447 -9.34 -17.70 5.13
C MET A 447 -7.91 -18.00 4.65
N LEU A 448 -6.88 -17.66 5.44
CA LEU A 448 -5.51 -18.06 5.15
C LEU A 448 -5.41 -19.59 5.23
N ARG A 449 -4.63 -20.17 4.31
CA ARG A 449 -4.38 -21.62 4.29
C ARG A 449 -3.93 -22.10 5.68
N PRO A 450 -4.59 -23.12 6.26
CA PRO A 450 -4.26 -23.61 7.60
C PRO A 450 -2.79 -24.00 7.74
N GLU A 451 -2.17 -24.54 6.68
CA GLU A 451 -0.76 -24.93 6.70
C GLU A 451 0.17 -23.76 7.04
N TRP A 452 -0.16 -22.53 6.62
CA TRP A 452 0.62 -21.34 6.97
C TRP A 452 0.43 -20.93 8.42
N VAL A 453 -0.82 -20.99 8.91
CA VAL A 453 -1.17 -20.71 10.30
C VAL A 453 -0.46 -21.71 11.22
N ASP A 454 -0.50 -22.99 10.89
CA ASP A 454 0.15 -24.08 11.63
C ASP A 454 1.66 -23.87 11.68
N LEU A 455 2.30 -23.59 10.54
CA LEU A 455 3.74 -23.38 10.46
C LEU A 455 4.19 -22.24 11.37
N TYR A 456 3.56 -21.08 11.27
CA TYR A 456 3.96 -19.94 12.10
C TYR A 456 3.57 -20.17 13.57
N TRP A 457 2.30 -20.44 13.86
CA TRP A 457 1.78 -20.43 15.22
C TRP A 457 2.31 -21.60 16.07
N ASP A 458 2.32 -22.80 15.53
CA ASP A 458 2.75 -23.98 16.28
C ASP A 458 4.28 -24.16 16.20
N GLY A 459 4.91 -23.69 15.12
CA GLY A 459 6.34 -23.90 14.87
C GLY A 459 7.26 -22.76 15.35
N TYR A 460 6.94 -21.49 15.02
CA TYR A 460 7.94 -20.41 15.05
C TYR A 460 7.55 -19.14 15.82
N LYS A 461 6.28 -18.97 16.20
CA LYS A 461 5.81 -17.74 16.87
C LYS A 461 6.61 -17.44 18.14
N ASP A 462 6.97 -18.47 18.92
CA ASP A 462 7.61 -18.27 20.22
C ASP A 462 9.06 -17.82 20.06
N GLU A 463 9.74 -18.35 19.03
CA GLU A 463 11.09 -17.90 18.66
C GLU A 463 11.08 -16.45 18.16
N VAL A 464 10.12 -16.10 17.29
CA VAL A 464 9.94 -14.74 16.77
C VAL A 464 9.62 -13.74 17.89
N ARG A 465 8.63 -14.06 18.74
CA ARG A 465 8.22 -13.21 19.87
C ARG A 465 9.32 -13.08 20.92
N ALA A 466 10.15 -14.11 21.13
CA ALA A 466 11.30 -14.03 22.02
C ALA A 466 12.43 -13.17 21.45
N ALA A 467 12.61 -13.15 20.12
CA ALA A 467 13.63 -12.34 19.47
C ALA A 467 13.28 -10.84 19.48
N ALA A 468 11.99 -10.49 19.41
CA ALA A 468 11.50 -9.12 19.38
C ALA A 468 10.33 -8.92 20.36
N PRO A 469 10.56 -8.97 21.69
CA PRO A 469 9.48 -8.98 22.67
C PRO A 469 8.69 -7.66 22.70
N ILE A 470 7.37 -7.77 22.79
CA ILE A 470 6.47 -6.65 23.10
C ILE A 470 5.74 -6.98 24.40
N ASP A 471 6.04 -6.23 25.46
CA ASP A 471 5.40 -6.38 26.77
C ASP A 471 5.39 -5.05 27.55
N ARG A 472 5.14 -5.10 28.86
CA ARG A 472 5.11 -3.88 29.71
C ARG A 472 6.48 -3.20 29.85
N THR A 473 7.56 -3.93 29.62
CA THR A 473 8.96 -3.49 29.76
C THR A 473 9.66 -3.33 28.41
N HIS A 474 9.16 -3.97 27.35
CA HIS A 474 9.69 -3.89 26.00
C HIS A 474 8.69 -3.17 25.09
N ARG A 475 9.05 -1.94 24.72
CA ARG A 475 8.32 -1.16 23.74
C ARG A 475 8.78 -1.55 22.33
N PRO A 476 7.87 -1.63 21.33
CA PRO A 476 8.25 -1.86 19.95
C PRO A 476 9.36 -0.93 19.47
N ASN A 477 10.36 -1.49 18.79
CA ASN A 477 11.49 -0.77 18.21
C ASN A 477 11.59 -1.06 16.70
N PHE A 478 12.00 -0.07 15.90
CA PHE A 478 12.10 -0.26 14.46
C PHE A 478 13.10 -1.39 14.10
N GLY A 479 14.17 -1.54 14.90
CA GLY A 479 15.16 -2.61 14.77
C GLY A 479 14.59 -4.02 14.95
N ASP A 480 13.46 -4.17 15.67
CA ASP A 480 12.81 -5.46 15.90
C ASP A 480 12.42 -6.15 14.59
N LEU A 481 12.02 -5.37 13.58
CA LEU A 481 11.64 -5.89 12.26
C LEU A 481 12.82 -6.58 11.56
N THR A 482 14.02 -6.01 11.73
CA THR A 482 15.27 -6.60 11.23
C THR A 482 15.66 -7.82 12.06
N THR A 483 15.49 -7.76 13.39
CA THR A 483 15.72 -8.90 14.28
C THR A 483 14.83 -10.09 13.91
N ILE A 484 13.53 -9.85 13.69
CA ILE A 484 12.57 -10.87 13.22
C ILE A 484 13.02 -11.46 11.87
N ALA A 485 13.44 -10.62 10.92
CA ALA A 485 13.93 -11.10 9.62
C ALA A 485 15.15 -12.02 9.77
N ILE A 486 16.12 -11.65 10.61
CA ILE A 486 17.32 -12.44 10.92
C ILE A 486 16.94 -13.77 11.59
N THR A 487 16.03 -13.75 12.57
CA THR A 487 15.50 -14.97 13.21
C THR A 487 14.90 -15.93 12.18
N LEU A 488 14.25 -15.39 11.15
CA LEU A 488 13.71 -16.17 10.04
C LEU A 488 14.72 -16.43 8.91
N GLY A 489 16.01 -16.15 9.13
CA GLY A 489 17.11 -16.48 8.23
C GLY A 489 17.33 -15.50 7.07
N VAL A 490 16.78 -14.29 7.15
CA VAL A 490 17.05 -13.18 6.21
C VAL A 490 18.08 -12.25 6.83
N ASN A 491 19.35 -12.50 6.52
CA ASN A 491 20.50 -11.82 7.12
C ASN A 491 20.92 -10.54 6.40
N GLN A 492 20.32 -10.23 5.25
CA GLN A 492 20.56 -9.01 4.48
C GLN A 492 19.23 -8.58 3.85
N SER A 493 18.86 -7.32 4.07
CA SER A 493 17.76 -6.68 3.33
C SER A 493 18.16 -6.46 1.87
N GLU A 494 17.21 -6.55 0.96
CA GLU A 494 17.38 -6.03 -0.39
C GLU A 494 17.25 -4.49 -0.32
N PRO A 495 18.12 -3.69 -0.97
CA PRO A 495 18.06 -2.23 -0.86
C PRO A 495 16.72 -1.66 -1.36
N ASP A 496 16.20 -0.67 -0.61
CA ASP A 496 15.01 0.12 -0.94
C ASP A 496 15.33 1.04 -2.14
N ALA A 497 15.32 0.48 -3.36
CA ALA A 497 15.68 1.16 -4.61
C ALA A 497 17.18 1.59 -4.70
N PRO A 498 17.75 1.73 -5.91
CA PRO A 498 19.13 2.17 -6.11
C PRO A 498 19.37 3.64 -5.76
#